data_AF-A0A562QLK5-F1
#
_entry.id   AF-A0A562QLK5-F1
#
_cell.length_a   1.000
_cell.length_b   1.000
_cell.length_c   1.000
_cell.angle_alpha   90.00
_cell.angle_beta   90.00
_cell.angle_gamma   90.00
#
_symmetry.space_group_name_H-M   'P 1'
#
loop_
_entity.id
_entity.type
_entity.pdbx_description
1 polymer ?
#
loop_
_entity_poly.entity_id
_entity_poly.type
_entity_poly.pdbx_seq_one_letter_code
_entity_poly.pdbx_strand_id
1 'polypeptide(L)'
;MSNEQVDKLRTDLDEVNLKLLELINERARLVQEIGKVKGTQGVNRFDPVRERSMLDHIAANNKGPFETSTLQHLFKQIFKASLELQEDDNSKALLVSRKKHPEDTIVDLKGVMVGDGQQRLVMGPCAVESYEQVLTVAKALKERGIRLLRGGAFKPRTSPYDFQGLGEEGLKILKQVADELDMVVISEIVNPADIELALDYVDVIQIGARNMQNFELLKAAGAVKKPVLLKRGLSATISEFIHAAEYIVAKGNNDLMLCERGIRTYETATRNTLDISAVPILKQETHLPVLVDVTHSTGRRDLLLPTAKAALAIGADAVMAEVHPDPAVALSDSAQQMDIPTFHKFVDDLQASGLYKL
;
A
#
# COMPACT_ATOMS: atom_id res chain seq x y z
N MET A 1 -9.20 -59.96 12.40
CA MET A 1 -7.87 -59.99 13.04
C MET A 1 -6.93 -58.88 12.54
N SER A 2 -6.63 -58.73 11.24
CA SER A 2 -5.72 -57.65 10.78
C SER A 2 -6.31 -56.24 10.95
N ASN A 3 -7.61 -56.05 10.70
CA ASN A 3 -8.27 -54.74 10.86
C ASN A 3 -8.41 -54.31 12.32
N GLU A 4 -8.75 -55.22 13.24
CA GLU A 4 -8.85 -54.90 14.68
C GLU A 4 -7.51 -54.46 15.27
N GLN A 5 -6.40 -55.04 14.82
CA GLN A 5 -5.06 -54.62 15.24
C GLN A 5 -4.69 -53.23 14.70
N VAL A 6 -5.05 -52.94 13.44
CA VAL A 6 -4.85 -51.62 12.84
C VAL A 6 -5.70 -50.56 13.57
N ASP A 7 -6.94 -50.88 13.87
CA ASP A 7 -7.85 -49.95 14.55
C ASP A 7 -7.37 -49.64 15.98
N LYS A 8 -6.86 -50.64 16.70
CA LYS A 8 -6.23 -50.42 18.01
C LYS A 8 -5.00 -49.50 17.90
N LEU A 9 -4.10 -49.75 16.94
CA LEU A 9 -2.90 -48.91 16.74
C LEU A 9 -3.27 -47.47 16.34
N ARG A 10 -4.38 -47.26 15.63
CA ARG A 10 -4.91 -45.92 15.33
C ARG A 10 -5.44 -45.22 16.57
N THR A 11 -6.15 -45.94 17.44
CA THR A 11 -6.58 -45.38 18.74
C THR A 11 -5.38 -44.98 19.59
N ASP A 12 -4.35 -45.82 19.68
CA ASP A 12 -3.12 -45.49 20.40
C ASP A 12 -2.42 -44.26 19.79
N LEU A 13 -2.43 -44.13 18.46
CA LEU A 13 -1.89 -42.96 17.74
C LEU A 13 -2.68 -41.68 18.05
N ASP A 14 -4.00 -41.75 18.14
CA ASP A 14 -4.84 -40.61 18.50
C ASP A 14 -4.54 -40.10 19.91
N GLU A 15 -4.27 -41.00 20.86
CA GLU A 15 -3.80 -40.61 22.20
C GLU A 15 -2.45 -39.88 22.16
N VAL A 16 -1.53 -40.33 21.28
CA VAL A 16 -0.25 -39.63 21.07
C VAL A 16 -0.47 -38.25 20.46
N ASN A 17 -1.39 -38.10 19.51
CA ASN A 17 -1.73 -36.81 18.91
C ASN A 17 -2.24 -35.81 19.97
N LEU A 18 -3.07 -36.26 20.91
CA LEU A 18 -3.56 -35.41 22.00
C LEU A 18 -2.42 -34.97 22.94
N LYS A 19 -1.46 -35.85 23.24
CA LYS A 19 -0.26 -35.50 24.03
C LYS A 19 0.63 -34.50 23.28
N LEU A 20 0.77 -34.65 21.96
CA LEU A 20 1.50 -33.68 21.14
C LEU A 20 0.82 -32.30 21.16
N LEU A 21 -0.52 -32.26 21.04
CA LEU A 21 -1.29 -31.02 21.12
C LEU A 21 -1.09 -30.32 22.47
N GLU A 22 -1.16 -31.07 23.58
CA GLU A 22 -0.92 -30.53 24.91
C GLU A 22 0.48 -29.91 25.03
N LEU A 23 1.52 -30.63 24.62
CA LEU A 23 2.91 -30.16 24.67
C LEU A 23 3.16 -28.96 23.76
N ILE A 24 2.56 -28.94 22.57
CA ILE A 24 2.67 -27.79 21.64
C ILE A 24 2.01 -26.56 22.27
N ASN A 25 0.84 -26.69 22.88
CA ASN A 25 0.14 -25.58 23.54
C ASN A 25 0.87 -25.09 24.80
N GLU A 26 1.44 -25.99 25.59
CA GLU A 26 2.30 -25.63 26.73
C GLU A 26 3.54 -24.85 26.25
N ARG A 27 4.22 -25.35 25.21
CA ARG A 27 5.36 -24.65 24.60
C ARG A 27 4.96 -23.26 24.10
N ALA A 28 3.81 -23.14 23.42
CA ALA A 28 3.32 -21.85 22.92
C ALA A 28 3.11 -20.83 24.05
N ARG A 29 2.50 -21.25 25.18
CA ARG A 29 2.31 -20.40 26.37
C ARG A 29 3.64 -19.90 26.94
N LEU A 30 4.63 -20.79 27.10
CA LEU A 30 5.97 -20.41 27.55
C LEU A 30 6.65 -19.42 26.60
N VAL A 31 6.50 -19.63 25.29
CA VAL A 31 7.02 -18.71 24.28
C VAL A 31 6.33 -17.35 24.39
N GLN A 32 5.01 -17.28 24.58
CA GLN A 32 4.30 -16.01 24.80
C GLN A 32 4.81 -15.26 26.05
N GLU A 33 5.04 -15.97 27.16
CA GLU A 33 5.61 -15.37 28.38
C GLU A 33 7.02 -14.80 28.14
N ILE A 34 7.89 -15.56 27.46
CA ILE A 34 9.21 -15.08 27.03
C ILE A 34 9.07 -13.84 26.14
N GLY A 35 8.10 -13.84 25.22
CA GLY A 35 7.80 -12.71 24.34
C GLY A 35 7.41 -11.44 25.11
N LYS A 36 6.59 -11.56 26.16
CA LYS A 36 6.21 -10.45 27.04
C LYS A 36 7.41 -9.86 27.77
N VAL A 37 8.29 -10.71 28.29
CA VAL A 37 9.52 -10.28 28.98
C VAL A 37 10.53 -9.63 28.02
N LYS A 38 10.72 -10.19 26.82
CA LYS A 38 11.60 -9.58 25.81
C LYS A 38 11.06 -8.23 25.31
N GLY A 39 9.74 -8.12 25.17
CA GLY A 39 9.06 -6.90 24.73
C GLY A 39 9.28 -5.71 25.68
N THR A 40 9.30 -5.92 27.00
CA THR A 40 9.59 -4.85 27.97
C THR A 40 11.05 -4.41 27.96
N GLN A 41 11.96 -5.24 27.44
CA GLN A 41 13.40 -4.98 27.38
C GLN A 41 13.89 -4.50 25.99
N GLY A 42 13.00 -4.39 25.00
CA GLY A 42 13.35 -3.94 23.65
C GLY A 42 14.26 -4.90 22.87
N VAL A 43 14.27 -6.19 23.23
CA VAL A 43 15.11 -7.21 22.57
C VAL A 43 14.39 -7.83 21.38
N ASN A 44 15.12 -8.13 20.30
CA ASN A 44 14.58 -8.79 19.12
C ASN A 44 13.91 -10.15 19.47
N ARG A 45 12.73 -10.39 18.87
CA ARG A 45 11.93 -11.60 19.11
C ARG A 45 12.52 -12.81 18.39
N PHE A 46 12.91 -12.62 17.14
CA PHE A 46 13.63 -13.63 16.36
C PHE A 46 15.12 -13.66 16.76
N ASP A 47 15.59 -14.85 17.12
CA ASP A 47 16.98 -15.10 17.49
C ASP A 47 17.47 -16.40 16.80
N PRO A 48 18.19 -16.27 15.67
CA PRO A 48 18.65 -17.43 14.90
C PRO A 48 19.71 -18.25 15.67
N VAL A 49 20.44 -17.64 16.61
CA VAL A 49 21.42 -18.34 17.45
C VAL A 49 20.69 -19.23 18.45
N ARG A 50 19.61 -18.72 19.05
CA ARG A 50 18.76 -19.51 19.96
C ARG A 50 18.06 -20.65 19.23
N GLU A 51 17.51 -20.40 18.04
CA GLU A 51 16.92 -21.48 17.24
C GLU A 51 17.93 -22.57 16.89
N ARG A 52 19.13 -22.20 16.47
CA ARG A 52 20.22 -23.16 16.20
C ARG A 52 20.52 -24.01 17.42
N SER A 53 20.69 -23.38 18.59
CA SER A 53 20.95 -24.10 19.86
C SER A 53 19.85 -25.11 20.20
N MET A 54 18.57 -24.76 19.97
CA MET A 54 17.46 -25.69 20.19
C MET A 54 17.49 -26.87 19.20
N LEU A 55 17.76 -26.61 17.92
CA LEU A 55 17.87 -27.66 16.90
C LEU A 55 19.04 -28.60 17.15
N ASP A 56 20.17 -28.08 17.64
CA ASP A 56 21.34 -28.87 18.00
C ASP A 56 21.03 -29.75 19.23
N HIS A 57 20.27 -29.23 20.19
CA HIS A 57 19.82 -30.00 21.35
C HIS A 57 18.85 -31.13 20.95
N ILE A 58 17.91 -30.87 20.03
CA ILE A 58 17.01 -31.89 19.47
C ILE A 58 17.83 -32.97 18.74
N ALA A 59 18.80 -32.56 17.92
CA ALA A 59 19.66 -33.47 17.18
C ALA A 59 20.48 -34.39 18.11
N ALA A 60 21.07 -33.85 19.17
CA ALA A 60 21.87 -34.60 20.13
C ALA A 60 21.04 -35.63 20.93
N ASN A 61 19.72 -35.42 21.05
CA ASN A 61 18.83 -36.29 21.82
C ASN A 61 17.93 -37.18 20.94
N ASN A 62 18.09 -37.15 19.62
CA ASN A 62 17.31 -38.00 18.73
C ASN A 62 17.75 -39.47 18.85
N LYS A 63 16.91 -40.29 19.48
CA LYS A 63 17.03 -41.76 19.56
C LYS A 63 15.87 -42.46 18.84
N GLY A 64 15.06 -41.69 18.12
CA GLY A 64 13.84 -42.13 17.48
C GLY A 64 14.06 -42.63 16.04
N PRO A 65 12.98 -43.10 15.39
CA PRO A 65 13.05 -43.67 14.04
C PRO A 65 13.16 -42.60 12.93
N PHE A 66 12.95 -41.32 13.23
CA PHE A 66 13.08 -40.24 12.26
C PHE A 66 14.53 -39.79 12.10
N GLU A 67 14.92 -39.46 10.87
CA GLU A 67 16.18 -38.77 10.62
C GLU A 67 16.20 -37.39 11.31
N THR A 68 17.38 -37.00 11.78
CA THR A 68 17.59 -35.72 12.46
C THR A 68 17.20 -34.52 11.61
N SER A 69 17.45 -34.56 10.29
CA SER A 69 17.07 -33.54 9.32
C SER A 69 15.54 -33.31 9.29
N THR A 70 14.75 -34.39 9.29
CA THR A 70 13.29 -34.35 9.29
C THR A 70 12.76 -33.75 10.59
N LEU A 71 13.29 -34.17 11.75
CA LEU A 71 12.89 -33.58 13.02
C LEU A 71 13.23 -32.09 13.08
N GLN A 72 14.42 -31.69 12.64
CA GLN A 72 14.81 -30.28 12.60
C GLN A 72 13.85 -29.45 11.72
N HIS A 73 13.36 -30.00 10.61
CA HIS A 73 12.35 -29.34 9.78
C HIS A 73 11.00 -29.19 10.50
N LEU A 74 10.49 -30.24 11.14
CA LEU A 74 9.23 -30.20 11.89
C LEU A 74 9.30 -29.19 13.04
N PHE A 75 10.39 -29.22 13.81
CA PHE A 75 10.58 -28.26 14.90
C PHE A 75 10.72 -26.82 14.40
N LYS A 76 11.34 -26.58 13.23
CA LYS A 76 11.32 -25.24 12.62
C LYS A 76 9.91 -24.74 12.32
N GLN A 77 8.99 -25.60 11.86
CA GLN A 77 7.58 -25.18 11.66
C GLN A 77 6.91 -24.81 12.98
N ILE A 78 7.17 -25.58 14.05
CA ILE A 78 6.69 -25.25 15.40
C ILE A 78 7.26 -23.92 15.87
N PHE A 79 8.55 -23.65 15.61
CA PHE A 79 9.22 -22.41 16.01
C PHE A 79 8.62 -21.22 15.28
N LYS A 80 8.42 -21.35 13.96
CA LYS A 80 7.79 -20.36 13.11
C LYS A 80 6.37 -20.02 13.59
N ALA A 81 5.52 -21.02 13.79
CA ALA A 81 4.15 -20.82 14.29
C ALA A 81 4.13 -20.12 15.66
N SER A 82 5.13 -20.39 16.51
CA SER A 82 5.22 -19.74 17.83
C SER A 82 5.71 -18.29 17.75
N LEU A 83 6.56 -17.98 16.76
CA LEU A 83 6.97 -16.60 16.48
C LEU A 83 5.78 -15.79 15.95
N GLU A 84 5.00 -16.36 15.02
CA GLU A 84 3.77 -15.76 14.50
C GLU A 84 2.77 -15.48 15.64
N LEU A 85 2.60 -16.40 16.59
CA LEU A 85 1.79 -16.17 17.80
C LEU A 85 2.29 -14.98 18.63
N GLN A 86 3.61 -14.79 18.77
CA GLN A 86 4.15 -13.62 19.46
C GLN A 86 3.95 -12.31 18.68
N GLU A 87 3.94 -12.37 17.36
CA GLU A 87 3.63 -11.23 16.49
C GLU A 87 2.16 -10.84 16.62
N ASP A 88 1.25 -11.81 16.61
CA ASP A 88 -0.18 -11.60 16.79
C ASP A 88 -0.54 -11.05 18.19
N ASP A 89 0.07 -11.57 19.26
CA ASP A 89 -0.28 -11.26 20.67
C ASP A 89 0.25 -9.90 21.15
N ASN A 90 1.23 -9.32 20.45
CA ASN A 90 1.74 -7.96 20.71
C ASN A 90 1.47 -6.97 19.58
N SER A 91 0.83 -7.39 18.48
CA SER A 91 0.01 -6.45 17.74
C SER A 91 -1.17 -6.12 18.67
N LYS A 92 -1.07 -5.03 19.44
CA LYS A 92 -2.28 -4.22 19.60
C LYS A 92 -2.71 -4.00 18.15
N ALA A 93 -3.78 -4.69 17.71
CA ALA A 93 -4.18 -4.72 16.31
C ALA A 93 -4.01 -3.32 15.73
N LEU A 94 -3.17 -3.21 14.69
CA LEU A 94 -2.77 -1.92 14.11
C LEU A 94 -4.02 -1.09 13.89
N LEU A 95 -3.96 0.21 14.14
CA LEU A 95 -5.11 1.10 13.97
C LEU A 95 -5.66 0.99 12.56
N VAL A 96 -4.78 0.80 11.56
CA VAL A 96 -5.15 0.60 10.15
C VAL A 96 -5.76 -0.77 9.81
N SER A 97 -5.71 -1.74 10.73
CA SER A 97 -6.12 -3.13 10.45
C SER A 97 -7.62 -3.34 10.60
N ARG A 98 -8.20 -4.23 9.79
CA ARG A 98 -9.61 -4.64 9.95
C ARG A 98 -9.91 -5.33 11.27
N LYS A 99 -8.91 -6.00 11.86
CA LYS A 99 -9.02 -6.57 13.22
C LYS A 99 -9.36 -5.49 14.25
N LYS A 100 -8.89 -4.25 14.05
CA LYS A 100 -9.14 -3.10 14.94
C LYS A 100 -10.36 -2.28 14.53
N HIS A 101 -10.55 -2.08 13.23
CA HIS A 101 -11.65 -1.32 12.65
C HIS A 101 -12.27 -2.11 11.48
N PRO A 102 -13.33 -2.90 11.72
CA PRO A 102 -13.87 -3.80 10.69
C PRO A 102 -14.50 -3.11 9.48
N GLU A 103 -15.15 -1.97 9.70
CA GLU A 103 -15.86 -1.20 8.66
C GLU A 103 -14.90 -0.46 7.73
N ASP A 104 -15.30 -0.20 6.49
CA ASP A 104 -14.50 0.59 5.55
C ASP A 104 -14.38 2.06 6.01
N THR A 105 -13.17 2.61 5.92
CA THR A 105 -12.97 4.06 6.01
C THR A 105 -13.39 4.70 4.70
N ILE A 106 -14.23 5.72 4.79
CA ILE A 106 -14.63 6.55 3.66
C ILE A 106 -13.99 7.92 3.84
N VAL A 107 -13.22 8.35 2.86
CA VAL A 107 -12.55 9.66 2.87
C VAL A 107 -13.39 10.65 2.04
N ASP A 108 -13.88 11.70 2.70
CA ASP A 108 -14.65 12.77 2.07
C ASP A 108 -13.72 13.84 1.49
N LEU A 109 -13.71 13.96 0.17
CA LEU A 109 -12.95 14.96 -0.56
C LEU A 109 -13.92 15.99 -1.18
N LYS A 110 -14.43 16.92 -0.36
CA LYS A 110 -15.39 17.97 -0.78
C LYS A 110 -16.62 17.38 -1.49
N GLY A 111 -17.20 16.33 -0.91
CA GLY A 111 -18.35 15.60 -1.42
C GLY A 111 -18.01 14.47 -2.40
N VAL A 112 -16.74 14.28 -2.76
CA VAL A 112 -16.29 13.08 -3.48
C VAL A 112 -15.87 12.03 -2.45
N MET A 113 -16.73 11.05 -2.21
CA MET A 113 -16.46 9.97 -1.27
C MET A 113 -15.58 8.91 -1.95
N VAL A 114 -14.46 8.57 -1.32
CA VAL A 114 -13.55 7.50 -1.76
C VAL A 114 -13.58 6.36 -0.74
N GLY A 115 -13.82 5.13 -1.22
CA GLY A 115 -14.04 3.96 -0.36
C GLY A 115 -15.51 3.66 -0.06
N ASP A 116 -16.46 4.37 -0.68
CA ASP A 116 -17.92 4.19 -0.53
C ASP A 116 -18.50 3.07 -1.41
N GLY A 117 -17.62 2.26 -2.02
CA GLY A 117 -17.99 1.23 -3.00
C GLY A 117 -18.17 1.75 -4.44
N GLN A 118 -18.12 3.06 -4.67
CA GLN A 118 -18.06 3.63 -6.01
C GLN A 118 -16.61 3.92 -6.40
N GLN A 119 -16.28 3.66 -7.66
CA GLN A 119 -14.92 3.82 -8.16
C GLN A 119 -14.70 5.22 -8.73
N ARG A 120 -13.56 5.83 -8.44
CA ARG A 120 -13.21 7.18 -8.89
C ARG A 120 -12.05 7.18 -9.89
N LEU A 121 -11.88 8.31 -10.57
CA LEU A 121 -10.69 8.59 -11.38
C LEU A 121 -9.97 9.80 -10.79
N VAL A 122 -8.64 9.70 -10.67
CA VAL A 122 -7.75 10.77 -10.27
C VAL A 122 -6.84 11.09 -11.45
N MET A 123 -6.99 12.26 -12.04
CA MET A 123 -6.35 12.59 -13.31
C MET A 123 -5.67 13.95 -13.24
N GLY A 124 -4.67 14.17 -14.08
CA GLY A 124 -3.98 15.46 -14.15
C GLY A 124 -2.50 15.30 -14.51
N PRO A 125 -1.76 16.40 -14.65
CA PRO A 125 -0.40 16.34 -15.16
C PRO A 125 0.61 15.77 -14.16
N CYS A 126 1.72 15.26 -14.70
CA CYS A 126 2.84 14.77 -13.92
C CYS A 126 3.44 15.89 -13.05
N ALA A 127 3.74 17.03 -13.67
CA ALA A 127 4.23 18.23 -13.00
C ALA A 127 3.31 19.41 -13.32
N VAL A 128 3.27 20.38 -12.41
CA VAL A 128 2.66 21.68 -12.69
C VAL A 128 3.70 22.53 -13.41
N GLU A 129 3.36 22.98 -14.62
CA GLU A 129 4.30 23.70 -15.50
C GLU A 129 3.86 25.15 -15.73
N SER A 130 2.56 25.39 -15.88
CA SER A 130 1.96 26.72 -15.92
C SER A 130 0.48 26.67 -15.52
N TYR A 131 -0.13 27.84 -15.29
CA TYR A 131 -1.56 27.95 -15.03
C TYR A 131 -2.40 27.45 -16.21
N GLU A 132 -2.08 27.88 -17.44
CA GLU A 132 -2.81 27.49 -18.65
C GLU A 132 -2.73 25.99 -18.89
N GLN A 133 -1.57 25.39 -18.62
CA GLN A 133 -1.32 23.96 -18.74
C GLN A 133 -2.26 23.17 -17.81
N VAL A 134 -2.32 23.53 -16.52
CA VAL A 134 -3.20 22.87 -15.55
C VAL A 134 -4.68 23.15 -15.85
N LEU A 135 -5.05 24.39 -16.15
CA LEU A 135 -6.41 24.79 -16.47
C LEU A 135 -6.98 24.03 -17.67
N THR A 136 -6.16 23.81 -18.71
CA THR A 136 -6.58 23.06 -19.90
C THR A 136 -6.92 21.61 -19.55
N VAL A 137 -6.09 20.94 -18.75
CA VAL A 137 -6.36 19.58 -18.29
C VAL A 137 -7.60 19.55 -17.41
N ALA A 138 -7.69 20.44 -16.43
CA ALA A 138 -8.80 20.51 -15.50
C ALA A 138 -10.16 20.72 -16.18
N LYS A 139 -10.22 21.54 -17.25
CA LYS A 139 -11.42 21.69 -18.09
C LYS A 139 -11.82 20.36 -18.74
N ALA A 140 -10.88 19.66 -19.35
CA ALA A 140 -11.15 18.35 -19.97
C ALA A 140 -11.63 17.30 -18.95
N LEU A 141 -11.09 17.32 -17.72
CA LEU A 141 -11.55 16.44 -16.63
C LEU A 141 -12.99 16.77 -16.22
N LYS A 142 -13.31 18.06 -16.06
CA LYS A 142 -14.64 18.55 -15.69
C LYS A 142 -15.69 18.19 -16.74
N GLU A 143 -15.36 18.27 -18.03
CA GLU A 143 -16.23 17.81 -19.14
C GLU A 143 -16.61 16.34 -19.03
N ARG A 144 -15.76 15.52 -18.38
CA ARG A 144 -16.00 14.10 -18.12
C ARG A 144 -16.52 13.82 -16.71
N GLY A 145 -16.92 14.85 -15.95
CA GLY A 145 -17.44 14.69 -14.58
C GLY A 145 -16.40 14.30 -13.54
N ILE A 146 -15.11 14.37 -13.86
CA ILE A 146 -14.02 14.02 -12.93
C ILE A 146 -13.67 15.26 -12.11
N ARG A 147 -13.77 15.15 -10.78
CA ARG A 147 -13.44 16.25 -9.83
C ARG A 147 -12.08 16.12 -9.15
N LEU A 148 -11.44 14.94 -9.19
CA LEU A 148 -10.15 14.71 -8.53
C LEU A 148 -9.00 15.06 -9.47
N LEU A 149 -8.42 16.25 -9.30
CA LEU A 149 -7.28 16.76 -10.05
C LEU A 149 -5.98 16.47 -9.29
N ARG A 150 -5.01 15.85 -9.96
CA ARG A 150 -3.65 15.70 -9.43
C ARG A 150 -2.64 16.57 -10.18
N GLY A 151 -1.61 17.05 -9.48
CA GLY A 151 -0.51 17.79 -10.11
C GLY A 151 0.71 17.87 -9.19
N GLY A 152 1.90 17.62 -9.72
CA GLY A 152 3.13 17.65 -8.92
C GLY A 152 3.72 19.05 -8.83
N ALA A 153 3.52 19.74 -7.71
CA ALA A 153 4.17 21.02 -7.42
C ALA A 153 5.65 20.83 -7.02
N PHE A 154 5.94 19.75 -6.28
CA PHE A 154 7.28 19.26 -5.98
C PHE A 154 7.52 17.94 -6.71
N LYS A 155 8.69 17.77 -7.34
CA LYS A 155 9.02 16.57 -8.13
C LYS A 155 10.25 15.88 -7.56
N PRO A 156 10.13 14.69 -6.93
CA PRO A 156 11.30 13.91 -6.54
C PRO A 156 11.97 13.31 -7.77
N ARG A 157 13.09 13.91 -8.19
CA ARG A 157 13.86 13.49 -9.38
C ARG A 157 15.02 12.59 -9.01
N THR A 158 15.45 11.78 -9.99
CA THR A 158 16.68 10.98 -9.84
C THR A 158 17.91 11.84 -10.11
N SER A 159 17.82 12.77 -11.08
CA SER A 159 18.84 13.77 -11.35
C SER A 159 18.49 15.10 -10.67
N PRO A 160 19.45 15.79 -10.02
CA PRO A 160 19.23 17.11 -9.45
C PRO A 160 19.13 18.22 -10.51
N TYR A 161 19.54 17.95 -11.76
CA TYR A 161 19.48 18.91 -12.87
C TYR A 161 18.16 18.89 -13.64
N ASP A 162 17.34 17.88 -13.36
CA ASP A 162 16.00 17.81 -13.90
C ASP A 162 15.09 18.87 -13.27
N PHE A 163 13.96 19.17 -13.92
CA PHE A 163 12.92 20.02 -13.34
C PHE A 163 12.42 19.47 -11.99
N GLN A 164 12.60 20.25 -10.93
CA GLN A 164 12.26 19.90 -9.54
C GLN A 164 10.81 20.27 -9.16
N GLY A 165 10.07 20.91 -10.06
CA GLY A 165 8.75 21.48 -9.77
C GLY A 165 8.81 22.98 -9.46
N LEU A 166 7.65 23.64 -9.48
CA LEU A 166 7.51 25.07 -9.17
C LEU A 166 7.43 25.35 -7.66
N GLY A 167 7.36 24.31 -6.82
CA GLY A 167 7.20 24.46 -5.37
C GLY A 167 5.88 25.14 -5.01
N GLU A 168 5.93 26.12 -4.11
CA GLU A 168 4.74 26.87 -3.66
C GLU A 168 3.97 27.53 -4.81
N GLU A 169 4.65 28.02 -5.85
CA GLU A 169 3.97 28.62 -7.01
C GLU A 169 3.10 27.58 -7.74
N GLY A 170 3.58 26.34 -7.83
CA GLY A 170 2.79 25.23 -8.35
C GLY A 170 1.58 24.91 -7.48
N LEU A 171 1.69 25.04 -6.16
CA LEU A 171 0.56 24.89 -5.23
C LEU A 171 -0.48 26.00 -5.42
N LYS A 172 -0.05 27.26 -5.60
CA LYS A 172 -0.92 28.41 -5.90
C LYS A 172 -1.69 28.22 -7.19
N ILE A 173 -1.01 27.78 -8.25
CA ILE A 173 -1.64 27.44 -9.54
C ILE A 173 -2.72 26.37 -9.35
N LEU A 174 -2.41 25.29 -8.65
CA LEU A 174 -3.37 24.21 -8.39
C LEU A 174 -4.59 24.72 -7.62
N LYS A 175 -4.37 25.49 -6.54
CA LYS A 175 -5.45 26.07 -5.74
C LYS A 175 -6.36 26.96 -6.58
N GLN A 176 -5.77 27.83 -7.39
CA GLN A 176 -6.51 28.73 -8.26
C GLN A 176 -7.39 27.95 -9.25
N VAL A 177 -6.83 26.98 -9.97
CA VAL A 177 -7.61 26.16 -10.92
C VAL A 177 -8.70 25.36 -10.20
N ALA A 178 -8.42 24.85 -9.00
CA ALA A 178 -9.39 24.10 -8.21
C ALA A 178 -10.60 24.94 -7.80
N ASP A 179 -10.36 26.17 -7.35
CA ASP A 179 -11.42 27.10 -6.96
C ASP A 179 -12.27 27.50 -8.16
N GLU A 180 -11.64 27.80 -9.30
CA GLU A 180 -12.34 28.19 -10.52
C GLU A 180 -13.23 27.08 -11.10
N LEU A 181 -12.84 25.82 -10.92
CA LEU A 181 -13.50 24.67 -11.54
C LEU A 181 -14.23 23.76 -10.55
N ASP A 182 -14.22 24.05 -9.25
CA ASP A 182 -14.76 23.22 -8.17
C ASP A 182 -14.18 21.79 -8.19
N MET A 183 -12.85 21.73 -8.13
CA MET A 183 -12.08 20.48 -8.10
C MET A 183 -11.41 20.23 -6.75
N VAL A 184 -11.07 18.97 -6.52
CA VAL A 184 -10.25 18.52 -5.40
C VAL A 184 -8.82 18.39 -5.88
N VAL A 185 -7.87 19.06 -5.24
CA VAL A 185 -6.45 19.00 -5.60
C VAL A 185 -5.67 17.99 -4.77
N ILE A 186 -4.90 17.15 -5.47
CA ILE A 186 -3.92 16.22 -4.92
C ILE A 186 -2.53 16.65 -5.39
N SER A 187 -1.63 16.98 -4.45
CA SER A 187 -0.23 17.30 -4.76
C SER A 187 0.74 16.62 -3.81
N GLU A 188 1.94 16.32 -4.30
CA GLU A 188 2.98 15.68 -3.50
C GLU A 188 3.73 16.69 -2.64
N ILE A 189 3.88 16.37 -1.35
CA ILE A 189 4.73 17.10 -0.40
C ILE A 189 5.92 16.21 -0.04
N VAL A 190 7.12 16.78 -0.12
CA VAL A 190 8.37 16.01 -0.05
C VAL A 190 9.14 16.20 1.26
N ASN A 191 8.82 17.26 2.02
CA ASN A 191 9.53 17.63 3.24
C ASN A 191 8.53 17.97 4.36
N PRO A 192 8.74 17.50 5.62
CA PRO A 192 7.91 17.87 6.76
C PRO A 192 7.64 19.37 6.91
N ALA A 193 8.62 20.22 6.59
CA ALA A 193 8.50 21.67 6.70
C ALA A 193 7.44 22.28 5.77
N ASP A 194 7.12 21.61 4.66
CA ASP A 194 6.17 22.10 3.66
C ASP A 194 4.72 21.66 3.95
N ILE A 195 4.50 20.80 4.97
CA ILE A 195 3.17 20.27 5.30
C ILE A 195 2.22 21.39 5.72
N GLU A 196 2.67 22.29 6.59
CA GLU A 196 1.83 23.40 7.09
C GLU A 196 1.47 24.37 5.97
N LEU A 197 2.45 24.74 5.13
CA LEU A 197 2.23 25.57 3.94
C LEU A 197 1.21 24.93 2.99
N ALA A 198 1.28 23.62 2.77
CA ALA A 198 0.41 22.94 1.83
C ALA A 198 -1.07 22.95 2.23
N LEU A 199 -1.39 23.11 3.52
CA LEU A 199 -2.77 23.03 4.03
C LEU A 199 -3.71 24.07 3.39
N ASP A 200 -3.17 25.22 2.99
CA ASP A 200 -3.93 26.32 2.36
C ASP A 200 -4.19 26.09 0.88
N TYR A 201 -3.46 25.19 0.23
CA TYR A 201 -3.46 25.03 -1.22
C TYR A 201 -4.00 23.69 -1.72
N VAL A 202 -3.80 22.60 -0.96
CA VAL A 202 -4.20 21.25 -1.39
C VAL A 202 -5.35 20.70 -0.57
N ASP A 203 -6.13 19.83 -1.18
CA ASP A 203 -7.18 19.07 -0.50
C ASP A 203 -6.69 17.70 -0.04
N VAL A 204 -5.69 17.14 -0.73
CA VAL A 204 -5.04 15.88 -0.37
C VAL A 204 -3.53 16.02 -0.47
N ILE A 205 -2.84 15.64 0.60
CA ILE A 205 -1.38 15.55 0.63
C ILE A 205 -0.96 14.18 0.09
N GLN A 206 -0.27 14.13 -1.04
CA GLN A 206 0.36 12.90 -1.52
C GLN A 206 1.74 12.73 -0.88
N ILE A 207 2.03 11.54 -0.37
CA ILE A 207 3.38 11.11 -0.01
C ILE A 207 3.84 10.11 -1.07
N GLY A 208 4.83 10.51 -1.87
CA GLY A 208 5.32 9.69 -2.97
C GLY A 208 6.09 8.44 -2.53
N ALA A 209 6.24 7.50 -3.45
CA ALA A 209 6.86 6.19 -3.20
C ALA A 209 8.27 6.27 -2.57
N ARG A 210 9.08 7.28 -2.93
CA ARG A 210 10.43 7.46 -2.38
C ARG A 210 10.42 7.91 -0.91
N ASN A 211 9.30 8.50 -0.48
CA ASN A 211 9.10 9.01 0.87
C ASN A 211 8.19 8.11 1.73
N MET A 212 7.79 6.91 1.25
CA MET A 212 6.97 5.99 2.03
C MET A 212 7.61 5.62 3.38
N GLN A 213 8.95 5.64 3.49
CA GLN A 213 9.69 5.40 4.73
C GLN A 213 10.38 6.67 5.28
N ASN A 214 9.99 7.85 4.80
CA ASN A 214 10.38 9.10 5.43
C ASN A 214 9.50 9.33 6.66
N PHE A 215 9.84 8.66 7.77
CA PHE A 215 8.99 8.59 8.96
C PHE A 215 8.65 9.96 9.57
N GLU A 216 9.54 10.95 9.46
CA GLU A 216 9.24 12.30 9.93
C GLU A 216 8.19 12.99 9.07
N LEU A 217 8.21 12.75 7.74
CA LEU A 217 7.14 13.23 6.85
C LEU A 217 5.82 12.53 7.13
N LEU A 218 5.82 11.21 7.38
CA LEU A 218 4.62 10.48 7.77
C LEU A 218 4.02 11.03 9.07
N LYS A 219 4.86 11.27 10.09
CA LYS A 219 4.42 11.85 11.37
C LYS A 219 3.87 13.26 11.20
N ALA A 220 4.49 14.09 10.35
CA ALA A 220 4.02 15.44 10.07
C ALA A 220 2.66 15.43 9.36
N ALA A 221 2.49 14.59 8.33
CA ALA A 221 1.21 14.40 7.64
C ALA A 221 0.12 13.81 8.56
N GLY A 222 0.52 12.95 9.50
CA GLY A 222 -0.37 12.40 10.51
C GLY A 222 -0.81 13.38 11.61
N ALA A 223 -0.09 14.50 11.78
CA ALA A 223 -0.38 15.50 12.81
C ALA A 223 -1.35 16.60 12.35
N VAL A 224 -1.73 16.60 11.07
CA VAL A 224 -2.66 17.59 10.47
C VAL A 224 -3.99 16.93 10.11
N LYS A 225 -5.06 17.74 10.03
CA LYS A 225 -6.39 17.29 9.61
C LYS A 225 -6.59 17.51 8.11
N LYS A 226 -5.83 16.77 7.31
CA LYS A 226 -5.90 16.82 5.85
C LYS A 226 -5.77 15.41 5.29
N PRO A 227 -6.63 14.99 4.34
CA PRO A 227 -6.50 13.68 3.72
C PRO A 227 -5.10 13.41 3.16
N VAL A 228 -4.62 12.19 3.32
CA VAL A 228 -3.31 11.74 2.84
C VAL A 228 -3.47 10.63 1.81
N LEU A 229 -2.71 10.71 0.72
CA LEU A 229 -2.55 9.65 -0.25
C LEU A 229 -1.13 9.09 -0.17
N LEU A 230 -0.98 7.92 0.44
CA LEU A 230 0.31 7.28 0.62
C LEU A 230 0.60 6.31 -0.54
N LYS A 231 1.65 6.58 -1.32
CA LYS A 231 2.11 5.68 -2.37
C LYS A 231 3.03 4.60 -1.82
N ARG A 232 2.82 3.36 -2.25
CA ARG A 232 3.71 2.23 -1.92
C ARG A 232 5.14 2.51 -2.39
N GLY A 233 6.11 2.17 -1.55
CA GLY A 233 7.53 2.31 -1.84
C GLY A 233 8.01 1.40 -2.96
N LEU A 234 9.10 1.78 -3.62
CA LEU A 234 9.60 1.13 -4.84
C LEU A 234 9.78 -0.40 -4.71
N SER A 235 10.18 -0.86 -3.52
CA SER A 235 10.39 -2.29 -3.21
C SER A 235 9.75 -2.67 -1.88
N ALA A 236 8.75 -1.91 -1.43
CA ALA A 236 8.12 -2.13 -0.13
C ALA A 236 7.28 -3.41 -0.16
N THR A 237 7.42 -4.23 0.87
CA THR A 237 6.47 -5.30 1.18
C THR A 237 5.12 -4.71 1.58
N ILE A 238 4.06 -5.54 1.55
CA ILE A 238 2.74 -5.15 2.06
C ILE A 238 2.83 -4.76 3.55
N SER A 239 3.58 -5.53 4.35
CA SER A 239 3.77 -5.23 5.77
C SER A 239 4.40 -3.86 5.99
N GLU A 240 5.48 -3.52 5.30
CA GLU A 240 6.11 -2.19 5.41
C GLU A 240 5.16 -1.07 4.99
N PHE A 241 4.33 -1.31 3.97
CA PHE A 241 3.36 -0.32 3.51
C PHE A 241 2.25 -0.07 4.54
N ILE A 242 1.72 -1.14 5.16
CA ILE A 242 0.74 -1.05 6.25
C ILE A 242 1.34 -0.34 7.48
N HIS A 243 2.59 -0.64 7.85
CA HIS A 243 3.24 0.03 8.97
C HIS A 243 3.52 1.52 8.68
N ALA A 244 3.84 1.89 7.43
CA ALA A 244 3.95 3.29 7.04
C ALA A 244 2.61 4.02 7.19
N ALA A 245 1.49 3.38 6.83
CA ALA A 245 0.15 3.89 7.08
C ALA A 245 -0.12 4.07 8.59
N GLU A 246 0.30 3.11 9.42
CA GLU A 246 0.17 3.19 10.88
C GLU A 246 0.89 4.42 11.47
N TYR A 247 2.05 4.84 10.94
CA TYR A 247 2.73 6.06 11.41
C TYR A 247 1.87 7.32 11.27
N ILE A 248 1.04 7.40 10.22
CA ILE A 248 0.13 8.53 9.97
C ILE A 248 -1.05 8.44 10.93
N VAL A 249 -1.73 7.29 10.97
CA VAL A 249 -2.92 7.06 11.78
C VAL A 249 -2.63 7.16 13.28
N ALA A 250 -1.47 6.67 13.73
CA ALA A 250 -1.04 6.78 15.13
C ALA A 250 -0.80 8.24 15.60
N LYS A 251 -0.68 9.20 14.67
CA LYS A 251 -0.63 10.64 15.00
C LYS A 251 -1.99 11.32 15.01
N GLY A 252 -3.05 10.61 14.62
CA GLY A 252 -4.44 11.03 14.75
C GLY A 252 -5.14 11.37 13.43
N ASN A 253 -4.48 11.24 12.29
CA ASN A 253 -5.09 11.45 10.98
C ASN A 253 -5.56 10.12 10.38
N ASN A 254 -6.88 9.92 10.39
CA ASN A 254 -7.50 8.70 9.87
C ASN A 254 -7.95 8.83 8.40
N ASP A 255 -7.85 10.03 7.82
CA ASP A 255 -8.25 10.31 6.43
C ASP A 255 -7.14 9.87 5.48
N LEU A 256 -6.91 8.57 5.39
CA LEU A 256 -5.78 7.98 4.67
C LEU A 256 -6.27 7.07 3.53
N MET A 257 -5.67 7.27 2.36
CA MET A 257 -5.84 6.42 1.19
C MET A 257 -4.49 5.80 0.79
N LEU A 258 -4.51 4.55 0.38
CA LEU A 258 -3.33 3.82 -0.10
C LEU A 258 -3.28 3.83 -1.62
N CYS A 259 -2.09 3.88 -2.21
CA CYS A 259 -1.92 3.80 -3.66
C CYS A 259 -0.84 2.80 -4.06
N GLU A 260 -1.27 1.70 -4.68
CA GLU A 260 -0.38 0.79 -5.42
C GLU A 260 0.11 1.49 -6.70
N ARG A 261 1.39 1.34 -7.03
CA ARG A 261 2.04 2.10 -8.11
C ARG A 261 3.16 1.33 -8.82
N GLY A 262 3.13 0.01 -8.70
CA GLY A 262 4.12 -0.92 -9.20
C GLY A 262 5.37 -1.01 -8.32
N ILE A 263 5.92 -2.22 -8.26
CA ILE A 263 7.16 -2.55 -7.56
C ILE A 263 8.30 -2.76 -8.55
N ARG A 264 9.53 -2.53 -8.10
CA ARG A 264 10.73 -2.80 -8.87
C ARG A 264 10.99 -4.31 -8.93
N THR A 265 11.21 -4.82 -10.13
CA THR A 265 11.56 -6.22 -10.39
C THR A 265 12.73 -6.28 -11.39
N TYR A 266 13.06 -7.49 -11.86
CA TYR A 266 14.04 -7.69 -12.93
C TYR A 266 13.48 -7.40 -14.34
N GLU A 267 12.16 -7.23 -14.49
CA GLU A 267 11.51 -6.97 -15.77
C GLU A 267 11.91 -5.60 -16.32
N THR A 268 12.11 -5.51 -17.63
CA THR A 268 12.57 -4.29 -18.32
C THR A 268 11.58 -3.78 -19.38
N ALA A 269 10.57 -4.58 -19.75
CA ALA A 269 9.50 -4.18 -20.68
C ALA A 269 8.53 -3.14 -20.08
N THR A 270 8.53 -2.99 -18.76
CA THR A 270 7.77 -1.97 -18.01
C THR A 270 8.68 -1.25 -17.02
N ARG A 271 8.33 -0.01 -16.65
CA ARG A 271 9.12 0.81 -15.72
C ARG A 271 9.13 0.20 -14.31
N ASN A 272 8.00 -0.33 -13.88
CA ASN A 272 7.83 -1.19 -12.70
C ASN A 272 6.87 -2.33 -13.08
N THR A 273 6.78 -3.36 -12.24
CA THR A 273 5.75 -4.40 -12.38
C THR A 273 4.55 -4.02 -11.52
N LEU A 274 3.38 -3.83 -12.14
CA LEU A 274 2.15 -3.57 -11.39
C LEU A 274 1.78 -4.79 -10.54
N ASP A 275 1.84 -4.65 -9.22
CA ASP A 275 1.43 -5.69 -8.28
C ASP A 275 -0.07 -5.58 -8.01
N ILE A 276 -0.88 -6.07 -8.95
CA ILE A 276 -2.34 -5.98 -8.84
C ILE A 276 -2.89 -6.76 -7.64
N SER A 277 -2.17 -7.77 -7.17
CA SER A 277 -2.55 -8.58 -6.01
C SER A 277 -2.57 -7.77 -4.70
N ALA A 278 -1.83 -6.67 -4.64
CA ALA A 278 -1.81 -5.78 -3.48
C ALA A 278 -3.18 -5.17 -3.19
N VAL A 279 -4.01 -4.93 -4.20
CA VAL A 279 -5.34 -4.29 -4.02
C VAL A 279 -6.24 -5.11 -3.10
N PRO A 280 -6.59 -6.38 -3.42
CA PRO A 280 -7.44 -7.18 -2.54
C PRO A 280 -6.76 -7.50 -1.20
N ILE A 281 -5.43 -7.69 -1.17
CA ILE A 281 -4.72 -7.94 0.10
C ILE A 281 -4.87 -6.74 1.03
N LEU A 282 -4.56 -5.53 0.56
CA LEU A 282 -4.69 -4.31 1.38
C LEU A 282 -6.14 -4.05 1.79
N LYS A 283 -7.11 -4.27 0.91
CA LYS A 283 -8.54 -4.16 1.25
C LYS A 283 -9.02 -5.23 2.24
N GLN A 284 -8.36 -6.39 2.36
CA GLN A 284 -8.68 -7.42 3.36
C GLN A 284 -8.00 -7.16 4.70
N GLU A 285 -6.72 -6.78 4.67
CA GLU A 285 -5.92 -6.57 5.87
C GLU A 285 -6.20 -5.21 6.54
N THR A 286 -6.58 -4.21 5.75
CA THR A 286 -6.86 -2.84 6.21
C THR A 286 -8.28 -2.40 5.87
N HIS A 287 -8.75 -1.38 6.58
CA HIS A 287 -10.03 -0.73 6.29
C HIS A 287 -9.89 0.49 5.36
N LEU A 288 -8.69 0.77 4.84
CA LEU A 288 -8.41 1.98 4.07
C LEU A 288 -8.77 1.81 2.58
N PRO A 289 -9.20 2.88 1.89
CA PRO A 289 -9.34 2.85 0.43
C PRO A 289 -8.01 2.60 -0.28
N VAL A 290 -8.05 1.85 -1.39
CA VAL A 290 -6.88 1.46 -2.18
C VAL A 290 -7.04 1.87 -3.64
N LEU A 291 -6.13 2.74 -4.08
CA LEU A 291 -6.03 3.25 -5.44
C LEU A 291 -4.93 2.51 -6.22
N VAL A 292 -4.99 2.61 -7.54
CA VAL A 292 -3.94 2.11 -8.45
C VAL A 292 -3.48 3.22 -9.39
N ASP A 293 -2.18 3.49 -9.40
CA ASP A 293 -1.51 4.39 -10.35
C ASP A 293 -1.01 3.60 -11.57
N VAL A 294 -1.72 3.73 -12.69
CA VAL A 294 -1.43 2.97 -13.92
C VAL A 294 -0.30 3.59 -14.75
N THR A 295 -0.05 4.89 -14.59
CA THR A 295 1.02 5.59 -15.32
C THR A 295 2.38 5.24 -14.75
N HIS A 296 2.58 5.39 -13.44
CA HIS A 296 3.89 5.19 -12.83
C HIS A 296 4.26 3.71 -12.62
N SER A 297 3.27 2.83 -12.54
CA SER A 297 3.50 1.38 -12.49
C SER A 297 4.04 0.89 -13.83
N THR A 298 3.25 1.04 -14.90
CA THR A 298 3.62 0.53 -16.22
C THR A 298 4.75 1.34 -16.87
N GLY A 299 4.72 2.67 -16.71
CA GLY A 299 5.56 3.61 -17.45
C GLY A 299 5.30 3.60 -18.96
N ARG A 300 4.10 3.18 -19.38
CA ARG A 300 3.75 2.92 -20.78
C ARG A 300 2.32 3.34 -21.10
N ARG A 301 2.18 4.25 -22.07
CA ARG A 301 0.88 4.79 -22.49
C ARG A 301 -0.05 3.74 -23.08
N ASP A 302 0.48 2.74 -23.78
CA ASP A 302 -0.29 1.64 -24.36
C ASP A 302 -0.84 0.64 -23.33
N LEU A 303 -0.32 0.68 -22.10
CA LEU A 303 -0.77 -0.19 -21.00
C LEU A 303 -1.74 0.50 -20.04
N LEU A 304 -2.02 1.79 -20.21
CA LEU A 304 -2.90 2.54 -19.29
C LEU A 304 -4.30 1.96 -19.25
N LEU A 305 -4.96 1.79 -20.40
CA LEU A 305 -6.34 1.30 -20.47
C LEU A 305 -6.46 -0.16 -19.97
N PRO A 306 -5.63 -1.12 -20.41
CA PRO A 306 -5.68 -2.49 -19.89
C PRO A 306 -5.49 -2.57 -18.37
N THR A 307 -4.52 -1.82 -17.82
CA THR A 307 -4.24 -1.88 -16.39
C THR A 307 -5.27 -1.12 -15.55
N ALA A 308 -5.88 -0.06 -16.09
CA ALA A 308 -7.03 0.60 -15.47
C ALA A 308 -8.25 -0.34 -15.38
N LYS A 309 -8.54 -1.08 -16.46
CA LYS A 309 -9.59 -2.11 -16.43
C LYS A 309 -9.31 -3.19 -15.39
N ALA A 310 -8.07 -3.68 -15.30
CA ALA A 310 -7.69 -4.66 -14.29
C ALA A 310 -7.85 -4.11 -12.86
N ALA A 311 -7.44 -2.86 -12.62
CA ALA A 311 -7.60 -2.20 -11.32
C ALA A 311 -9.07 -2.03 -10.91
N LEU A 312 -9.94 -1.62 -11.84
CA LEU A 312 -11.37 -1.51 -11.54
C LEU A 312 -12.00 -2.89 -11.31
N ALA A 313 -11.69 -3.86 -12.16
CA ALA A 313 -12.25 -5.21 -12.06
C ALA A 313 -11.85 -5.94 -10.77
N ILE A 314 -10.64 -5.71 -10.25
CA ILE A 314 -10.19 -6.31 -8.98
C ILE A 314 -10.73 -5.57 -7.74
N GLY A 315 -11.38 -4.43 -7.92
CA GLY A 315 -12.04 -3.69 -6.84
C GLY A 315 -11.20 -2.56 -6.22
N ALA A 316 -10.31 -1.92 -6.98
CA ALA A 316 -9.67 -0.67 -6.54
C ALA A 316 -10.71 0.45 -6.37
N ASP A 317 -10.54 1.31 -5.36
CA ASP A 317 -11.47 2.40 -5.05
C ASP A 317 -11.28 3.61 -5.99
N ALA A 318 -10.08 3.78 -6.56
CA ALA A 318 -9.87 4.69 -7.68
C ALA A 318 -8.69 4.27 -8.57
N VAL A 319 -8.73 4.75 -9.81
CA VAL A 319 -7.59 4.67 -10.73
C VAL A 319 -6.99 6.06 -10.92
N MET A 320 -5.67 6.14 -10.80
CA MET A 320 -4.89 7.35 -11.05
C MET A 320 -4.10 7.22 -12.35
N ALA A 321 -4.19 8.22 -13.22
CA ALA A 321 -3.36 8.31 -14.42
C ALA A 321 -2.96 9.77 -14.69
N GLU A 322 -2.12 9.97 -15.71
CA GLU A 322 -1.57 11.29 -16.02
C GLU A 322 -2.02 11.81 -17.38
N VAL A 323 -2.36 13.10 -17.42
CA VAL A 323 -2.88 13.81 -18.59
C VAL A 323 -2.14 15.14 -18.72
N HIS A 324 -1.64 15.43 -19.91
CA HIS A 324 -0.94 16.67 -20.25
C HIS A 324 -1.53 17.25 -21.54
N PRO A 325 -1.67 18.58 -21.72
CA PRO A 325 -2.21 19.12 -22.97
C PRO A 325 -1.31 18.81 -24.17
N ASP A 326 0.01 18.81 -23.97
CA ASP A 326 1.00 18.45 -24.98
C ASP A 326 2.12 17.61 -24.35
N PRO A 327 1.99 16.27 -24.27
CA PRO A 327 2.99 15.42 -23.62
C PRO A 327 4.39 15.55 -24.23
N ALA A 328 4.53 15.93 -25.50
CA ALA A 328 5.83 15.99 -26.18
C ALA A 328 6.78 17.03 -25.59
N VAL A 329 6.22 18.12 -25.01
CA VAL A 329 6.99 19.21 -24.40
C VAL A 329 7.00 19.17 -22.86
N ALA A 330 6.40 18.15 -22.25
CA ALA A 330 6.30 18.05 -20.80
C ALA A 330 7.68 17.91 -20.12
N LEU A 331 7.84 18.57 -18.96
CA LEU A 331 9.07 18.58 -18.16
C LEU A 331 9.30 17.28 -17.35
N SER A 332 8.32 16.38 -17.39
CA SER A 332 8.39 15.03 -16.83
C SER A 332 7.42 14.07 -17.54
N ASP A 333 7.81 12.79 -17.63
CA ASP A 333 6.97 11.70 -18.15
C ASP A 333 6.32 11.95 -19.54
N SER A 334 7.05 12.63 -20.42
CA SER A 334 6.58 13.02 -21.77
C SER A 334 6.05 11.85 -22.63
N ALA A 335 6.63 10.66 -22.48
CA ALA A 335 6.20 9.47 -23.22
C ALA A 335 5.00 8.74 -22.60
N GLN A 336 4.67 9.02 -21.33
CA GLN A 336 3.71 8.28 -20.52
C GLN A 336 2.36 8.96 -20.42
N GLN A 337 2.32 10.29 -20.38
CA GLN A 337 1.10 11.07 -20.21
C GLN A 337 0.18 10.96 -21.43
N MET A 338 -1.13 10.92 -21.19
CA MET A 338 -2.14 11.05 -22.25
C MET A 338 -2.25 12.52 -22.68
N ASP A 339 -2.40 12.76 -23.98
CA ASP A 339 -2.94 14.04 -24.46
C ASP A 339 -4.46 14.10 -24.22
N ILE A 340 -5.08 15.27 -24.44
CA ILE A 340 -6.51 15.46 -24.20
C ILE A 340 -7.38 14.50 -25.05
N PRO A 341 -7.14 14.31 -26.37
CA PRO A 341 -7.87 13.33 -27.16
C PRO A 341 -7.73 11.89 -26.65
N THR A 342 -6.51 11.47 -26.27
CA THR A 342 -6.25 10.14 -25.73
C THR A 342 -6.95 9.94 -24.39
N PHE A 343 -6.97 10.97 -23.53
CA PHE A 343 -7.70 10.95 -22.26
C PHE A 343 -9.20 10.75 -22.47
N HIS A 344 -9.82 11.50 -23.39
CA HIS A 344 -11.22 11.33 -23.72
C HIS A 344 -11.54 9.92 -24.19
N LYS A 345 -10.73 9.40 -25.13
CA LYS A 345 -10.87 8.02 -25.60
C LYS A 345 -10.70 7.00 -24.47
N PHE A 346 -9.75 7.22 -23.57
CA PHE A 346 -9.52 6.36 -22.41
C PHE A 346 -10.76 6.28 -21.51
N VAL A 347 -11.41 7.41 -21.22
CA VAL A 347 -12.65 7.45 -20.42
C VAL A 347 -13.79 6.75 -21.16
N ASP A 348 -13.96 7.03 -22.45
CA ASP A 348 -15.01 6.39 -23.28
C ASP A 348 -14.85 4.86 -23.29
N ASP A 349 -13.62 4.37 -23.48
CA ASP A 349 -13.33 2.93 -23.52
C ASP A 349 -13.45 2.25 -22.14
N LEU A 350 -13.26 3.00 -21.05
CA LEU A 350 -13.53 2.53 -19.68
C LEU A 350 -15.03 2.41 -19.42
N GLN A 351 -15.82 3.42 -19.79
CA GLN A 351 -17.28 3.37 -19.65
C GLN A 351 -17.89 2.26 -20.50
N ALA A 352 -17.44 2.13 -21.75
CA ALA A 352 -17.88 1.08 -22.67
C ALA A 352 -17.56 -0.34 -22.16
N SER A 353 -16.57 -0.49 -21.28
CA SER A 353 -16.25 -1.77 -20.64
C SER A 353 -17.22 -2.19 -19.53
N GLY A 354 -18.06 -1.26 -19.05
CA GLY A 354 -18.98 -1.48 -17.92
C GLY A 354 -18.32 -1.48 -16.54
N LEU A 355 -16.98 -1.36 -16.47
CA LEU A 355 -16.21 -1.34 -15.22
C LEU A 355 -16.23 0.03 -14.54
N TYR A 356 -16.42 1.12 -15.28
CA TYR A 356 -16.46 2.48 -14.73
C TYR A 356 -17.82 3.13 -15.02
N LYS A 357 -18.41 3.72 -13.97
CA LYS A 357 -19.66 4.48 -14.03
C LYS A 357 -19.40 5.86 -13.42
N LEU A 358 -19.96 6.90 -14.05
CA LEU A 358 -19.88 8.28 -13.54
C LEU A 358 -20.80 8.49 -12.34
#